data_AF-A0A2L2Z673-F1
#
_entry.id   AF-A0A2L2Z673-F1
#
_cell.length_a   1.000
_cell.length_b   1.000
_cell.length_c   1.000
_cell.angle_alpha   90.00
_cell.angle_beta   90.00
_cell.angle_gamma   90.00
#
_symmetry.space_group_name_H-M   'P 1'
#
loop_
_entity.id
_entity.type
_entity.pdbx_description
1 polymer ?
#
loop_
_entity_poly.entity_id
_entity_poly.type
_entity_poly.pdbx_seq_one_letter_code
_entity_poly.pdbx_strand_id
1 'polypeptide(L)' 'SLYNPVLFEVYILCFEPGVLIVIPITHMRWQNNETPYVIDRTLSSHQALIVSALNNYHIYTCL' A
#
# COMPACT_ATOMS: atom_id res chain seq x y z
N SER A 1 -24.89 1.14 6.04
CA SER A 1 -24.14 2.19 6.75
C SER A 1 -22.94 2.56 5.89
N LEU A 2 -22.73 3.85 5.60
CA LEU A 2 -21.57 4.30 4.82
C LEU A 2 -20.39 4.43 5.79
N TYR A 3 -19.49 3.44 5.80
CA TYR A 3 -18.20 3.58 6.46
C TYR A 3 -17.36 4.51 5.60
N ASN A 4 -17.26 5.79 5.98
CA ASN A 4 -16.37 6.75 5.33
C ASN A 4 -15.19 7.00 6.27
N PRO A 5 -14.08 6.26 6.12
CA PRO A 5 -12.91 6.48 6.96
C PRO A 5 -12.36 7.88 6.68
N VAL A 6 -11.97 8.59 7.74
CA VAL A 6 -11.34 9.91 7.59
C VAL A 6 -10.00 9.71 6.90
N LEU A 7 -9.93 10.09 5.63
CA LEU A 7 -8.71 10.02 4.83
C LEU A 7 -7.84 11.24 5.12
N PHE A 8 -6.64 11.03 5.64
CA PHE A 8 -5.62 12.07 5.70
C PHE A 8 -5.15 12.43 4.29
N GLU A 9 -5.04 13.73 4.03
CA GLU A 9 -4.83 14.31 2.70
C GLU A 9 -5.76 13.74 1.60
N VAL A 10 -6.93 13.18 1.97
CA VAL A 10 -7.91 12.57 1.05
C VAL A 10 -7.49 11.22 0.45
N TYR A 11 -6.27 10.72 0.67
CA TYR A 11 -5.80 9.45 0.09
C TYR A 11 -5.09 8.50 1.06
N ILE A 12 -4.86 8.88 2.32
CA ILE A 12 -4.19 8.06 3.33
C ILE A 12 -5.20 7.62 4.40
N LEU A 13 -5.35 6.31 4.60
CA LEU A 13 -6.07 5.77 5.75
C LEU A 13 -5.13 5.82 6.98
N CYS A 14 -5.33 6.79 7.85
CA CYS A 14 -4.58 6.88 9.11
C CYS A 14 -5.17 5.93 10.16
N PHE A 15 -4.30 5.17 10.83
CA PHE A 15 -4.70 4.32 11.94
C PHE A 15 -4.94 5.12 13.23
N GLU A 16 -4.15 6.17 13.46
CA GLU A 16 -4.29 7.05 14.62
C GLU A 16 -4.34 8.53 14.22
N PRO A 17 -5.32 9.30 14.73
CA PRO A 17 -5.38 10.75 14.52
C PRO A 17 -4.21 11.42 15.26
N GLY A 18 -3.25 11.96 14.52
CA GLY A 18 -2.11 12.71 15.07
C GLY A 18 -0.73 12.27 14.58
N VAL A 19 -0.61 11.07 13.98
CA VAL A 19 0.63 10.63 13.32
C VAL A 19 0.55 11.04 11.85
N LEU A 20 0.78 12.32 11.61
CA LEU A 20 0.84 12.88 10.28
C LEU A 20 2.32 12.98 9.89
N ILE A 21 2.70 12.28 8.81
CA ILE A 21 3.99 12.42 8.14
C ILE A 21 5.18 11.88 8.94
N VAL A 22 5.09 10.63 9.43
CA VAL A 22 6.25 9.94 9.98
C VAL A 22 6.51 8.72 9.13
N ILE A 23 7.65 8.75 8.44
CA ILE A 23 8.36 7.57 7.91
C ILE A 23 7.96 6.36 8.75
N PRO A 24 7.37 5.30 8.18
CA PRO A 24 6.78 4.22 8.98
C PRO A 24 7.80 3.77 10.00
N ILE A 25 7.39 3.83 11.28
CA ILE A 25 8.22 3.45 12.43
C ILE A 25 8.81 2.09 12.09
N THR A 26 10.10 1.86 12.38
CA THR A 26 10.84 0.71 11.86
C THR A 26 10.15 -0.64 12.07
N HIS A 27 9.38 -0.80 13.16
CA HIS A 27 8.61 -2.00 13.46
C HIS A 27 7.34 -2.20 12.61
N MET A 28 6.88 -1.18 11.87
CA MET A 28 5.73 -1.24 10.97
C MET A 28 6.12 -1.52 9.50
N ARG A 29 7.41 -1.69 9.22
CA ARG A 29 7.90 -1.97 7.85
C ARG A 29 7.70 -3.45 7.52
N TRP A 30 7.39 -3.73 6.25
CA TRP A 30 7.49 -5.08 5.70
C TRP A 30 8.93 -5.60 5.86
N GLN A 31 9.06 -6.84 6.31
CA GLN A 31 10.36 -7.46 6.63
C GLN A 31 10.95 -8.15 5.39
N ASN A 32 12.26 -8.41 5.43
CA ASN A 32 12.99 -9.15 4.39
C ASN A 32 12.92 -8.53 2.99
N ASN A 33 12.60 -7.24 2.90
CA ASN A 33 12.28 -6.56 1.65
C ASN A 33 11.17 -7.23 0.83
N GLU A 34 10.30 -8.05 1.42
CA GLU A 34 9.23 -8.72 0.68
C GLU A 34 7.88 -8.09 1.03
N THR A 35 7.06 -7.81 0.00
CA THR A 35 5.68 -7.36 0.18
C THR A 35 4.72 -8.41 -0.40
N PRO A 36 4.14 -9.30 0.43
CA PRO A 36 3.18 -10.29 -0.07
C PRO A 36 1.87 -9.61 -0.49
N TYR A 37 1.30 -10.06 -1.62
CA TYR A 37 0.08 -9.48 -2.16
C TYR A 37 -0.87 -10.54 -2.74
N VAL A 38 -2.15 -10.19 -2.76
CA VAL A 38 -3.21 -10.90 -3.48
C VAL A 38 -3.97 -9.86 -4.30
N ILE A 39 -4.10 -10.08 -5.60
CA ILE A 39 -4.94 -9.23 -6.45
C ILE A 39 -6.35 -9.78 -6.41
N ASP A 40 -7.26 -9.04 -5.77
CA ASP A 40 -8.66 -9.44 -5.67
C ASP A 40 -9.33 -9.50 -7.06
N ARG A 41 -10.28 -10.43 -7.23
CA ARG A 41 -10.95 -10.66 -8.52
C ARG A 41 -11.72 -9.43 -9.03
N THR A 42 -12.17 -8.56 -8.13
CA THR A 42 -12.83 -7.30 -8.48
C THR A 42 -11.90 -6.35 -9.25
N LEU A 43 -10.58 -6.53 -9.15
CA LEU A 43 -9.56 -5.74 -9.83
C LEU A 43 -9.02 -6.41 -11.11
N SER A 44 -9.66 -7.49 -11.58
CA SER A 44 -9.20 -8.28 -12.74
C SER A 44 -8.93 -7.43 -13.99
N SER A 45 -9.73 -6.40 -14.27
CA SER A 45 -9.53 -5.49 -15.40
C SER A 45 -8.24 -4.64 -15.31
N HIS A 46 -7.70 -4.46 -14.10
CA HIS A 46 -6.49 -3.67 -13.84
C HIS A 46 -5.29 -4.54 -13.48
N GLN A 47 -5.46 -5.87 -13.43
CA GLN A 47 -4.43 -6.80 -12.95
C GLN A 47 -3.10 -6.65 -13.70
N ALA A 48 -3.14 -6.47 -15.03
CA ALA A 48 -1.92 -6.30 -15.83
C ALA A 48 -1.14 -5.04 -15.44
N LEU A 49 -1.83 -3.92 -15.18
CA LEU A 49 -1.21 -2.66 -14.76
C LEU A 49 -0.61 -2.80 -13.36
N ILE A 50 -1.34 -3.43 -12.43
CA ILE A 50 -0.87 -3.67 -11.06
C ILE A 50 0.40 -4.53 -11.08
N VAL A 51 0.40 -5.64 -11.82
CA VAL A 51 1.57 -6.52 -11.94
C VAL A 51 2.75 -5.80 -12.58
N SER A 52 2.52 -4.99 -13.62
CA SER A 52 3.59 -4.20 -14.24
C SER A 52 4.22 -3.21 -13.26
N ALA A 53 3.43 -2.58 -12.40
CA ALA A 53 3.94 -1.66 -11.39
C ALA A 53 4.78 -2.40 -10.33
N LEU A 54 4.31 -3.55 -9.85
CA LEU A 54 5.05 -4.39 -8.90
C LEU A 54 6.38 -4.88 -9.48
N ASN A 55 6.38 -5.30 -10.75
CA ASN A 55 7.62 -5.71 -11.44
C ASN A 55 8.64 -4.58 -11.56
N ASN A 56 8.20 -3.33 -11.78
CA ASN A 56 9.12 -2.19 -11.81
C ASN A 56 9.84 -2.02 -10.47
N TYR A 57 9.15 -2.21 -9.34
CA TYR A 57 9.81 -2.19 -8.03
C TYR A 57 10.82 -3.32 -7.88
N HIS A 58 10.48 -4.53 -8.32
CA HIS A 58 11.39 -5.68 -8.24
C HIS A 58 12.64 -5.53 -9.13
N ILE A 59 12.52 -4.85 -10.28
CA ILE A 59 13.64 -4.62 -11.20
C ILE A 59 14.56 -3.49 -10.70
N TYR A 60 13.98 -2.39 -10.20
CA TYR A 60 14.72 -1.16 -9.94
C TYR A 60 15.01 -0.91 -8.46
N THR A 61 14.57 -1.78 -7.56
CA THR A 61 14.81 -1.68 -6.12
C THR A 61 15.18 -3.04 -5.54
N CYS A 62 15.49 -3.09 -4.25
CA CYS A 62 15.78 -4.36 -3.55
C CYS A 62 14.53 -4.97 -2.88
N LEU A 63 13.33 -4.57 -3.31
CA LEU A 63 12.05 -5.20 -2.98
C LEU A 63 11.83 -6.51 -3.77
#